data_AF-A0A6L8K6K2-F1
#
_entry.id   AF-A0A6L8K6K2-F1
#
_cell.length_a   1.000
_cell.length_b   1.000
_cell.length_c   1.000
_cell.angle_alpha   90.00
_cell.angle_beta   90.00
_cell.angle_gamma   90.00
#
_symmetry.space_group_name_H-M   'P 1'
#
loop_
_entity.id
_entity.type
_entity.pdbx_description
1 polymer ?
#
loop_
_entity_poly.entity_id
_entity_poly.type
_entity_poly.pdbx_seq_one_letter_code
_entity_poly.pdbx_strand_id
1 'polypeptide(L)'
;MNLVQIGGEIHSKRVQAGLLQEHVAKFAGLSRVTINQLENGTLKDLGYTKLKAVMDVLGLDMETVQPSGMKSALAVAARSISTSYRDIVTPDMLSMMLRSGVAPEQFHPHLMALLDETPLPVVVKAVSEAATPEVPTKKIMKNLSLWAKQWKVCRAVW
;
A
#
# COMPACT_ATOMS: atom_id res chain seq x y z
N MET A 1 1.44 3.87 -6.46
CA MET A 1 0.33 4.10 -7.41
C MET A 1 0.86 3.84 -8.82
N ASN A 2 0.13 3.11 -9.66
CA ASN A 2 0.44 3.05 -11.09
C ASN A 2 -0.30 4.20 -11.78
N LEU A 3 0.36 4.94 -12.70
CA LEU A 3 -0.22 6.05 -13.45
C LEU A 3 -1.54 5.66 -14.15
N VAL A 4 -1.68 4.39 -14.53
CA VAL A 4 -2.90 3.81 -15.11
C VAL A 4 -4.09 3.88 -14.14
N GLN A 5 -3.88 3.58 -12.85
CA GLN A 5 -4.95 3.62 -11.85
C GLN A 5 -5.41 5.06 -11.59
N ILE A 6 -4.45 5.98 -11.50
CA ILE A 6 -4.70 7.41 -11.32
C ILE A 6 -5.48 7.96 -12.51
N GLY A 7 -5.11 7.55 -13.74
CA GLY A 7 -5.83 7.90 -14.95
C GLY A 7 -7.31 7.50 -14.93
N GLY A 8 -7.61 6.30 -14.40
CA GLY A 8 -8.99 5.83 -14.23
C GLY A 8 -9.78 6.68 -13.23
N GLU A 9 -9.19 7.03 -12.09
CA GLU A 9 -9.84 7.89 -11.08
C GLU A 9 -10.08 9.30 -11.62
N ILE A 10 -9.11 9.87 -12.34
CA ILE A 10 -9.22 11.16 -13.03
C ILE A 10 -10.37 11.12 -14.04
N HIS A 11 -10.47 10.07 -14.86
CA HIS A 11 -11.56 9.89 -15.82
C HIS A 11 -12.93 9.89 -15.14
N SER A 12 -13.10 9.06 -14.09
CA SER A 12 -14.35 8.97 -13.35
C SER A 12 -14.74 10.30 -12.74
N LYS A 13 -13.82 11.01 -12.07
CA LYS A 13 -14.08 12.30 -11.45
C LYS A 13 -14.42 13.38 -12.48
N ARG A 14 -13.71 13.41 -13.62
CA ARG A 14 -13.98 14.34 -14.71
C ARG A 14 -15.40 14.16 -15.26
N VAL A 15 -15.83 12.92 -15.49
CA VAL A 15 -17.16 12.61 -16.01
C VAL A 15 -18.25 12.98 -14.99
N GLN A 16 -18.04 12.68 -13.70
CA GLN A 16 -18.95 13.09 -12.62
C GLN A 16 -19.10 14.61 -12.51
N ALA A 17 -18.03 15.36 -12.77
CA ALA A 17 -18.04 16.82 -12.81
C ALA A 17 -18.61 17.42 -14.11
N GLY A 18 -19.00 16.60 -15.09
CA GLY A 18 -19.52 17.07 -16.38
C GLY A 18 -18.47 17.78 -17.26
N LEU A 19 -17.18 17.54 -17.01
CA LEU A 19 -16.10 18.23 -17.71
C LEU A 19 -15.64 17.45 -18.97
N LEU A 20 -15.29 18.18 -20.03
CA LEU A 20 -14.59 17.62 -21.18
C LEU A 20 -13.09 17.48 -20.87
N GLN A 21 -12.40 16.57 -21.56
CA GLN A 21 -10.94 16.43 -21.46
C GLN A 21 -10.23 17.76 -21.77
N GLU A 22 -10.79 18.57 -22.68
CA GLU A 22 -10.25 19.89 -23.03
C GLU A 22 -10.35 20.90 -21.88
N HIS A 23 -11.40 20.84 -21.06
CA HIS A 23 -11.52 21.74 -19.90
C HIS A 23 -10.42 21.45 -18.89
N VAL A 24 -10.23 20.18 -18.55
CA VAL A 24 -9.16 19.74 -17.62
C VAL A 24 -7.79 20.07 -18.16
N ALA A 25 -7.56 19.85 -19.47
CA ALA A 25 -6.32 20.19 -20.13
C ALA A 25 -6.00 21.70 -20.02
N LYS A 26 -6.97 22.57 -20.31
CA LYS A 26 -6.81 24.03 -20.20
C LYS A 26 -6.51 24.47 -18.77
N PHE A 27 -7.25 23.96 -17.78
CA PHE A 27 -7.07 24.34 -16.38
C PHE A 27 -5.76 23.82 -15.79
N ALA A 28 -5.29 22.63 -16.22
CA ALA A 28 -4.03 22.05 -15.76
C ALA A 28 -2.79 22.50 -16.58
N GLY A 29 -2.97 23.33 -17.61
CA GLY A 29 -1.88 23.75 -18.50
C GLY A 29 -1.27 22.60 -19.32
N LEU A 30 -2.09 21.60 -19.69
CA LEU A 30 -1.68 20.42 -20.46
C LEU A 30 -2.36 20.37 -21.83
N SER A 31 -1.88 19.48 -22.69
CA SER A 31 -2.56 19.18 -23.95
C SER A 31 -3.73 18.23 -23.71
N ARG A 32 -4.79 18.35 -24.52
CA ARG A 32 -5.90 17.38 -24.53
C ARG A 32 -5.39 15.95 -24.76
N VAL A 33 -4.36 15.77 -25.61
CA VAL A 33 -3.75 14.47 -25.89
C VAL A 33 -3.14 13.86 -24.63
N THR A 34 -2.48 14.67 -23.79
CA THR A 34 -1.92 14.23 -22.52
C THR A 34 -3.01 13.73 -21.57
N ILE A 35 -4.12 14.46 -21.44
CA ILE A 35 -5.28 14.03 -20.62
C ILE A 35 -5.88 12.73 -21.16
N ASN A 36 -6.01 12.61 -22.48
CA ASN A 36 -6.52 11.39 -23.10
C ASN A 36 -5.63 10.17 -22.85
N GLN A 37 -4.31 10.32 -23.00
CA GLN A 37 -3.35 9.25 -22.75
C GLN A 37 -3.29 8.88 -21.26
N LEU A 38 -3.42 9.87 -20.38
CA LEU A 38 -3.49 9.65 -18.93
C LEU A 38 -4.72 8.82 -18.58
N GLU A 39 -5.92 9.25 -19.01
CA GLU A 39 -7.18 8.56 -18.74
C GLU A 39 -7.24 7.15 -19.34
N ASN A 40 -6.57 6.91 -20.48
CA ASN A 40 -6.51 5.60 -21.13
C ASN A 40 -5.31 4.75 -20.68
N GLY A 41 -4.49 5.23 -19.74
CA GLY A 41 -3.32 4.49 -19.24
C GLY A 41 -2.22 4.25 -20.28
N THR A 42 -2.19 5.01 -21.38
CA THR A 42 -1.17 4.90 -22.44
C THR A 42 -0.02 5.91 -22.26
N LEU A 43 -0.16 6.82 -21.30
CA LEU A 43 0.89 7.77 -20.94
C LEU A 43 2.03 7.06 -20.21
N LYS A 44 3.25 7.15 -20.75
CA LYS A 44 4.44 6.50 -20.16
C LYS A 44 4.87 7.14 -18.84
N ASP A 45 4.82 8.46 -18.79
CA ASP A 45 5.22 9.25 -17.62
C ASP A 45 4.52 10.62 -17.61
N LEU A 46 4.26 11.11 -16.41
CA LEU A 46 3.76 12.46 -16.15
C LEU A 46 4.39 12.95 -14.85
N GLY A 47 5.28 13.95 -14.95
CA GLY A 47 5.93 14.52 -13.78
C GLY A 47 4.94 14.98 -12.71
N TYR A 48 5.32 14.81 -11.43
CA TYR A 48 4.48 15.05 -10.25
C TYR A 48 3.72 16.38 -10.30
N THR A 49 4.37 17.49 -10.65
CA THR A 49 3.76 18.81 -10.72
C THR A 49 2.59 18.88 -11.71
N LYS A 50 2.74 18.23 -12.87
CA LYS A 50 1.70 18.18 -13.90
C LYS A 50 0.54 17.29 -13.47
N LEU A 51 0.86 16.15 -12.84
CA LEU A 51 -0.15 15.25 -12.30
C LEU A 51 -0.96 15.94 -11.19
N LYS A 52 -0.28 16.61 -10.25
CA LYS A 52 -0.91 17.37 -9.17
C LYS A 52 -1.81 18.49 -9.71
N ALA A 53 -1.37 19.21 -10.75
CA ALA A 53 -2.20 20.23 -11.39
C ALA A 53 -3.51 19.65 -11.95
N VAL A 54 -3.49 18.46 -12.57
CA VAL A 54 -4.71 17.79 -13.04
C VAL A 54 -5.60 17.37 -11.88
N MET A 55 -5.00 16.84 -10.81
CA MET A 55 -5.74 16.42 -9.62
C MET A 55 -6.42 17.61 -8.92
N ASP A 56 -5.73 18.74 -8.82
CA ASP A 56 -6.24 19.98 -8.19
C ASP A 56 -7.44 20.55 -8.92
N VAL A 57 -7.42 20.52 -10.26
CA VAL A 57 -8.57 20.92 -11.09
C VAL A 57 -9.83 20.10 -10.79
N LEU A 58 -9.66 18.84 -10.39
CA LEU A 58 -10.76 17.91 -10.12
C LEU A 58 -11.10 17.79 -8.64
N GLY A 59 -10.44 18.58 -7.77
CA GLY A 59 -10.57 18.46 -6.32
C GLY A 59 -10.20 17.06 -5.81
N LEU A 60 -9.23 16.42 -6.48
CA LEU A 60 -8.63 15.17 -6.05
C LEU A 60 -7.39 15.52 -5.24
N ASP A 61 -7.39 15.15 -3.97
CA ASP A 61 -6.16 15.18 -3.20
C ASP A 61 -5.39 13.88 -3.43
N MET A 62 -4.05 13.97 -3.38
CA MET A 62 -3.22 12.80 -3.09
C MET A 62 -3.38 12.38 -1.63
N GLU A 63 -4.59 12.46 -1.06
CA GLU A 63 -4.88 11.64 0.09
C GLU A 63 -4.48 10.23 -0.32
N THR A 64 -3.72 9.55 0.53
CA THR A 64 -3.42 8.14 0.40
C THR A 64 -4.74 7.41 0.24
N VAL A 65 -5.20 7.29 -1.01
CA VAL A 65 -6.39 6.55 -1.40
C VAL A 65 -6.02 5.15 -1.00
N GLN A 66 -6.50 4.74 0.18
CA GLN A 66 -6.52 3.33 0.54
C GLN A 66 -7.16 2.65 -0.66
N PRO A 67 -6.48 1.69 -1.31
CA PRO A 67 -7.06 1.03 -2.46
C PRO A 67 -8.38 0.42 -2.01
N SER A 68 -9.46 1.10 -2.39
CA SER A 68 -10.85 0.74 -2.15
C SER A 68 -11.10 -0.48 -3.01
N GLY A 69 -10.84 -1.64 -2.41
CA GLY A 69 -11.02 -2.95 -3.05
C GLY A 69 -10.05 -4.04 -2.60
N MET A 70 -9.03 -3.76 -1.77
CA MET A 70 -7.99 -4.75 -1.50
C MET A 70 -8.23 -5.59 -0.25
N LYS A 71 -8.20 -6.91 -0.49
CA LYS A 71 -7.75 -7.98 0.42
C LYS A 71 -6.85 -7.41 1.53
N SER A 72 -7.23 -7.63 2.79
CA SER A 72 -6.48 -7.20 3.97
C SER A 72 -4.98 -7.48 3.79
N ALA A 73 -4.12 -6.48 4.03
CA ALA A 73 -2.68 -6.65 3.98
C ALA A 73 -2.19 -7.68 5.00
N LEU A 74 -2.86 -7.77 6.16
CA LEU A 74 -2.67 -8.88 7.09
C LEU A 74 -2.98 -10.22 6.43
N ALA A 75 -4.05 -10.33 5.64
CA ALA A 75 -4.37 -11.56 4.92
C ALA A 75 -3.38 -11.90 3.81
N VAL A 76 -2.86 -10.89 3.10
CA VAL A 76 -1.81 -11.08 2.11
C VAL A 76 -0.52 -11.56 2.77
N ALA A 77 -0.10 -10.91 3.86
CA ALA A 77 1.11 -11.26 4.61
C ALA A 77 0.99 -12.65 5.26
N ALA A 78 -0.13 -12.96 5.90
CA ALA A 78 -0.37 -14.26 6.53
C ALA A 78 -0.35 -15.39 5.48
N ARG A 79 -0.91 -15.15 4.30
CA ARG A 79 -0.87 -16.11 3.19
C ARG A 79 0.53 -16.31 2.63
N SER A 80 1.34 -15.25 2.50
CA SER A 80 2.69 -15.37 1.92
C SER A 80 3.64 -16.14 2.83
N ILE A 81 3.46 -16.09 4.15
CA ILE A 81 4.33 -16.80 5.09
C ILE A 81 3.88 -18.24 5.39
N SER A 82 2.67 -18.62 4.97
CA SER A 82 2.06 -19.94 5.23
C SER A 82 2.23 -20.92 4.06
N THR A 83 3.24 -20.74 3.20
CA THR A 83 3.39 -21.52 1.96
C THR A 83 4.16 -22.84 2.12
N SER A 84 4.95 -22.98 3.19
CA SER A 84 5.90 -24.10 3.32
C SER A 84 5.86 -24.84 4.67
N TYR A 85 5.22 -24.27 5.68
CA TYR A 85 5.22 -24.82 7.02
C TYR A 85 3.89 -25.53 7.33
N ARG A 86 3.94 -26.46 8.30
CA ARG A 86 2.82 -27.33 8.65
C ARG A 86 1.66 -26.58 9.31
N ASP A 87 1.96 -25.49 10.00
CA ASP A 87 1.00 -24.66 10.72
C ASP A 87 0.61 -23.45 9.87
N ILE A 88 -0.69 -23.15 9.77
CA ILE A 88 -1.17 -22.03 8.99
C ILE A 88 -1.27 -20.79 9.88
N VAL A 89 -0.66 -19.68 9.45
CA VAL A 89 -0.83 -18.39 10.10
C VAL A 89 -2.06 -17.70 9.52
N THR A 90 -3.06 -17.44 10.37
CA THR A 90 -4.24 -16.64 9.97
C THR A 90 -3.97 -15.14 10.14
N PRO A 91 -4.78 -14.27 9.48
CA PRO A 91 -4.61 -12.81 9.61
C PRO A 91 -4.74 -12.34 11.07
N ASP A 92 -5.67 -12.92 11.82
CA ASP A 92 -5.91 -12.58 13.24
C ASP A 92 -4.75 -13.01 14.15
N MET A 93 -4.21 -14.21 13.92
CA MET A 93 -3.03 -14.71 14.63
C MET A 93 -1.82 -13.81 14.34
N LEU A 94 -1.59 -13.47 13.07
CA LEU A 94 -0.51 -12.55 12.70
C LEU A 94 -0.70 -11.20 13.40
N SER A 95 -1.91 -10.65 13.36
CA SER A 95 -2.24 -9.38 14.03
C SER A 95 -1.99 -9.44 15.55
N MET A 96 -2.34 -10.55 16.20
CA MET A 96 -2.09 -10.77 17.63
C MET A 96 -0.60 -10.87 17.94
N MET A 97 0.17 -11.62 17.15
CA MET A 97 1.63 -11.73 17.32
C MET A 97 2.31 -10.36 17.14
N LEU A 98 1.94 -9.61 16.10
CA LEU A 98 2.44 -8.24 15.84
C LEU A 98 2.19 -7.29 17.02
N ARG A 99 0.96 -7.30 17.55
CA ARG A 99 0.56 -6.43 18.67
C ARG A 99 1.21 -6.81 19.99
N SER A 100 1.20 -8.09 20.33
CA SER A 100 1.73 -8.59 21.61
C SER A 100 3.26 -8.59 21.64
N GLY A 101 3.92 -8.72 20.49
CA GLY A 101 5.36 -8.96 20.40
C GLY A 101 5.76 -10.38 20.83
N VAL A 102 4.78 -11.25 21.08
CA VAL A 102 5.01 -12.66 21.42
C VAL A 102 5.02 -13.48 20.14
N ALA A 103 6.13 -14.19 19.92
CA ALA A 103 6.34 -15.09 18.80
C ALA A 103 6.50 -16.52 19.33
N PRO A 104 5.45 -17.36 19.27
CA PRO A 104 5.56 -18.77 19.62
C PRO A 104 6.59 -19.48 18.73
N GLU A 105 7.36 -20.42 19.29
CA GLU A 105 8.46 -21.08 18.59
C GLU A 105 8.03 -21.76 17.29
N GLN A 106 6.82 -22.35 17.26
CA GLN A 106 6.28 -22.96 16.04
C GLN A 106 6.09 -21.97 14.87
N PHE A 107 5.96 -20.68 15.16
CA PHE A 107 5.76 -19.63 14.16
C PHE A 107 7.02 -18.82 13.84
N HIS A 108 8.17 -19.08 14.50
CA HIS A 108 9.42 -18.35 14.19
C HIS A 108 9.79 -18.41 12.70
N PRO A 109 9.75 -19.57 12.03
CA PRO A 109 10.11 -19.63 10.61
C PRO A 109 9.19 -18.77 9.72
N HIS A 110 7.91 -18.64 10.10
CA HIS A 110 6.93 -17.79 9.40
C HIS A 110 7.24 -16.31 9.59
N LEU A 111 7.56 -15.90 10.83
CA LEU A 111 7.86 -14.52 11.16
C LEU A 111 9.22 -14.09 10.61
N MET A 112 10.18 -15.00 10.48
CA MET A 112 11.42 -14.76 9.74
C MET A 112 11.15 -14.52 8.25
N ALA A 113 10.34 -15.38 7.61
CA ALA A 113 9.92 -15.18 6.22
C ALA A 113 9.11 -13.88 6.02
N LEU A 114 8.32 -13.46 7.03
CA LEU A 114 7.65 -12.16 7.01
C LEU A 114 8.66 -11.01 6.90
N LEU A 115 9.75 -11.07 7.66
CA LEU A 115 10.75 -10.01 7.75
C LEU A 115 11.67 -9.97 6.52
N ASP A 116 12.07 -11.14 6.02
CA ASP A 116 13.03 -11.26 4.91
C ASP A 116 12.38 -11.26 3.53
N GLU A 117 11.24 -11.96 3.37
CA GLU A 117 10.70 -12.28 2.04
C GLU A 117 9.45 -11.44 1.70
N THR A 118 8.68 -11.00 2.70
CA THR A 118 7.45 -10.23 2.41
C THR A 118 7.80 -8.81 1.93
N PRO A 119 7.18 -8.32 0.84
CA PRO A 119 7.42 -6.95 0.37
C PRO A 119 7.12 -5.90 1.45
N LEU A 120 8.04 -4.94 1.66
CA LEU A 120 7.89 -3.89 2.69
C LEU A 120 6.56 -3.14 2.64
N PRO A 121 6.01 -2.77 1.47
CA PRO A 121 4.71 -2.10 1.43
C PRO A 121 3.59 -2.94 2.05
N VAL A 122 3.65 -4.27 1.91
CA VAL A 122 2.69 -5.19 2.53
C VAL A 122 2.90 -5.24 4.04
N VAL A 123 4.15 -5.32 4.51
CA VAL A 123 4.46 -5.33 5.94
C VAL A 123 4.02 -4.02 6.62
N VAL A 124 4.35 -2.87 6.05
CA VAL A 124 3.96 -1.55 6.59
C VAL A 124 2.43 -1.41 6.64
N LYS A 125 1.73 -1.85 5.58
CA LYS A 125 0.27 -1.82 5.57
C LYS A 125 -0.33 -2.80 6.58
N ALA A 126 0.23 -4.00 6.74
CA ALA A 126 -0.20 -4.97 7.74
C ALA A 126 0.01 -4.46 9.17
N VAL A 127 1.11 -3.76 9.44
CA VAL A 127 1.36 -3.07 10.72
C VAL A 127 0.34 -1.97 10.96
N SER A 128 -0.01 -1.19 9.93
CA SER A 128 -1.05 -0.17 10.02
C SER A 128 -2.43 -0.78 10.29
N GLU A 129 -2.75 -1.92 9.67
CA GLU A 129 -4.01 -2.66 9.91
C GLU A 129 -4.07 -3.32 11.30
N ALA A 130 -2.93 -3.76 11.83
CA ALA A 130 -2.86 -4.38 13.16
C ALA A 130 -2.90 -3.37 14.31
N ALA A 131 -2.56 -2.11 14.05
CA ALA A 131 -2.49 -1.07 15.06
C ALA A 131 -3.87 -0.77 15.69
N THR A 132 -3.86 -0.54 17.00
CA THR A 132 -5.04 -0.13 17.77
C THR A 132 -4.71 1.13 18.57
N PRO A 133 -5.69 1.84 19.15
CA PRO A 133 -5.41 2.99 20.03
C PRO A 133 -4.46 2.66 21.20
N GLU A 134 -4.51 1.42 21.69
CA GLU A 134 -3.66 0.93 22.79
C GLU A 134 -2.26 0.49 22.33
N VAL A 135 -2.15 0.05 21.08
CA VAL A 135 -0.90 -0.47 20.48
C VAL A 135 -0.62 0.27 19.19
N PRO A 136 0.09 1.42 19.25
CA PRO A 136 0.40 2.20 18.05
C PRO A 136 1.40 1.49 17.15
N THR A 137 1.40 1.84 15.86
CA THR A 137 2.31 1.31 14.83
C THR A 137 3.77 1.32 15.27
N LYS A 138 4.22 2.38 15.96
CA LYS A 138 5.59 2.51 16.51
C LYS A 138 5.95 1.37 17.46
N LYS A 139 5.01 0.90 18.27
CA LYS A 139 5.24 -0.24 19.20
C LYS A 139 5.37 -1.55 18.43
N ILE A 140 4.52 -1.77 17.43
CA ILE A 140 4.58 -2.96 16.56
C ILE A 140 5.89 -3.00 15.77
N MET A 141 6.31 -1.87 15.19
CA MET A 141 7.60 -1.77 14.48
C MET A 141 8.79 -2.09 15.39
N LYS A 142 8.74 -1.67 16.67
CA LYS A 142 9.77 -2.03 17.65
C LYS A 142 9.82 -3.54 17.89
N ASN A 143 8.66 -4.22 17.93
CA ASN A 143 8.61 -5.68 18.05
C ASN A 143 9.24 -6.36 16.82
N LEU A 144 8.96 -5.87 15.61
CA LEU A 144 9.56 -6.38 14.37
C LEU A 144 11.09 -6.22 14.36
N SER A 145 11.62 -5.05 14.72
CA SER A 145 13.07 -4.83 14.84
C SER A 145 13.72 -5.72 15.90
N LEU A 146 13.02 -5.97 17.02
CA LEU A 146 13.52 -6.87 18.07
C LEU A 146 13.65 -8.31 17.54
N TRP A 147 12.62 -8.81 16.86
CA TRP A 147 12.63 -10.12 16.24
C TRP A 147 13.68 -10.24 15.13
N ALA A 148 13.78 -9.23 14.27
CA ALA A 148 14.79 -9.15 13.22
C ALA A 148 16.22 -9.29 13.80
N LYS A 149 16.50 -8.56 14.89
CA LYS A 149 17.78 -8.65 15.59
C LYS A 149 17.99 -10.00 16.27
N GLN A 150 16.95 -10.54 16.90
CA GLN A 150 16.99 -11.81 17.61
C GLN A 150 17.26 -12.99 16.66
N TRP A 151 16.59 -13.01 15.51
CA TRP A 151 16.69 -14.09 14.52
C TRP A 151 17.73 -13.82 13.43
N LYS A 152 18.42 -12.67 13.49
CA LYS A 152 19.47 -12.26 12.54
C LYS A 152 18.99 -12.35 11.08
N VAL A 153 17.82 -11.78 10.82
CA VAL A 153 17.23 -11.73 9.48
C VAL A 153 18.16 -10.99 8.52
N CYS A 154 18.16 -11.38 7.24
CA CYS A 154 19.10 -10.90 6.24
C CYS A 154 18.81 -9.46 5.77
N ARG A 155 17.55 -9.03 5.84
CA ARG A 155 17.12 -7.73 5.31
C ARG A 155 17.60 -6.56 6.19
N ALA A 156 18.41 -5.68 5.62
CA ALA A 156 19.09 -4.57 6.31
C ALA A 156 18.19 -3.40 6.80
N VAL A 157 16.87 -3.49 6.65
CA VAL A 157 15.94 -2.37 6.91
C VAL A 157 15.40 -2.31 8.34
N TRP A 158 15.75 -3.28 9.18
CA TRP A 158 15.17 -3.53 10.50
C TRP A 158 15.99 -3.02 11.68
#